data_AF-A0A970SQN0-F1
#
_entry.id   AF-A0A970SQN0-F1
#
_cell.length_a   1.000
_cell.length_b   1.000
_cell.length_c   1.000
_cell.angle_alpha   90.00
_cell.angle_beta   90.00
_cell.angle_gamma   90.00
#
_symmetry.space_group_name_H-M   'P 1'
#
loop_
_entity.id
_entity.type
_entity.pdbx_description
1 polymer ?
#
loop_
_entity_poly.entity_id
_entity_poly.type
_entity_poly.pdbx_seq_one_letter_code
_entity_poly.pdbx_strand_id
1 'polypeptide(L)' 'MNEQRVYSDEFKAQAVEMAMQPGATKAGVARSLGINPNTLAGWIINYKKAKGIIDPP' A
#
# COMPACT_ATOMS: atom_id res chain seq x y z
N MET A 1 -5.64 9.85 -21.93
CA MET A 1 -4.94 8.56 -21.82
C MET A 1 -4.65 8.34 -20.35
N ASN A 2 -5.36 7.43 -19.67
CA ASN A 2 -5.02 7.10 -18.28
C ASN A 2 -3.83 6.15 -18.32
N GLU A 3 -2.63 6.70 -18.17
CA GLU A 3 -1.41 5.95 -17.93
C GLU A 3 -1.55 5.28 -16.56
N GLN A 4 -2.16 4.09 -16.54
CA GLN A 4 -2.13 3.24 -15.36
C GLN A 4 -0.67 2.85 -15.15
N ARG A 5 0.02 3.55 -14.24
CA ARG A 5 1.33 3.13 -13.75
C ARG A 5 1.18 1.70 -13.25
N VAL A 6 1.73 0.76 -14.02
CA VAL A 6 1.79 -0.65 -13.65
C VAL A 6 2.87 -0.77 -12.59
N TYR A 7 2.46 -0.85 -11.33
CA TYR A 7 3.36 -1.14 -10.23
C TYR A 7 3.52 -2.66 -10.13
N SER A 8 4.77 -3.12 -10.17
CA SER A 8 5.10 -4.53 -9.94
C SER A 8 4.63 -4.98 -8.56
N ASP A 9 4.29 -6.26 -8.42
CA ASP A 9 3.79 -6.78 -7.14
C ASP A 9 4.84 -6.72 -6.02
N GLU A 10 6.13 -6.84 -6.36
CA GLU A 10 7.25 -6.58 -5.43
C GLU A 10 7.23 -5.14 -4.89
N PHE A 11 6.95 -4.16 -5.76
CA PHE A 11 6.85 -2.75 -5.35
C PHE A 11 5.66 -2.52 -4.42
N LYS A 12 4.51 -3.14 -4.72
CA LYS A 12 3.33 -3.08 -3.84
C LYS A 12 3.62 -3.72 -2.48
N ALA A 13 4.29 -4.86 -2.46
CA ALA A 13 4.66 -5.56 -1.24
C ALA A 13 5.59 -4.70 -0.37
N GLN A 14 6.69 -4.18 -0.92
CA GLN A 14 7.59 -3.27 -0.20
C GLN A 14 6.86 -2.03 0.35
N ALA A 15 5.97 -1.43 -0.45
CA ALA A 15 5.22 -0.26 -0.02
C ALA A 15 4.28 -0.57 1.17
N VAL A 16 3.60 -1.71 1.11
CA VAL A 16 2.71 -2.17 2.20
C VAL A 16 3.52 -2.55 3.44
N GLU A 17 4.66 -3.21 3.30
CA GLU A 17 5.54 -3.58 4.42
C GLU A 17 6.10 -2.36 5.12
N MET A 18 6.59 -1.35 4.38
CA MET A 18 7.01 -0.08 4.96
C MET A 18 5.85 0.62 5.68
N ALA A 19 4.66 0.60 5.12
CA ALA A 19 3.49 1.21 5.75
C ALA A 19 2.94 0.42 6.95
N MET A 20 3.35 -0.83 7.13
CA MET A 20 3.06 -1.64 8.32
C MET A 20 4.09 -1.46 9.45
N GLN A 21 5.23 -0.83 9.19
CA GLN A 21 6.22 -0.57 10.23
C GLN A 21 5.66 0.34 11.33
N PRO A 22 5.85 0.00 12.62
CA PRO A 22 5.40 0.85 13.73
C PRO A 22 6.16 2.18 13.70
N GLY A 23 5.43 3.28 13.53
CA GLY A 23 5.99 4.64 13.41
C GLY A 23 6.03 5.20 11.98
N ALA A 24 5.85 4.36 10.96
CA ALA A 24 5.69 4.83 9.59
C ALA A 24 4.26 5.31 9.34
N THR A 25 4.11 6.49 8.74
CA THR A 25 2.79 6.95 8.28
C THR A 25 2.58 6.55 6.82
N LYS A 26 1.37 6.06 6.50
CA LYS A 26 0.98 5.66 5.13
C LYS A 26 1.26 6.78 4.13
N ALA A 27 0.96 8.02 4.51
CA ALA A 27 1.20 9.21 3.69
C ALA A 27 2.69 9.52 3.53
N GLY A 28 3.50 9.32 4.57
CA GLY A 28 4.96 9.48 4.50
C GLY A 28 5.60 8.45 3.58
N VAL A 29 5.23 7.18 3.73
CA VAL A 29 5.70 6.09 2.87
C VAL A 29 5.28 6.33 1.41
N ALA A 30 4.03 6.69 1.17
CA ALA A 30 3.55 6.99 -0.17
C ALA A 30 4.31 8.17 -0.81
N ARG A 31 4.54 9.25 -0.05
CA ARG A 31 5.34 10.40 -0.52
C ARG A 31 6.78 10.01 -0.81
N SER A 32 7.40 9.21 0.06
CA SER A 32 8.78 8.72 -0.13
C SER A 32 8.91 7.84 -1.37
N LEU A 33 7.86 7.08 -1.70
CA LEU A 33 7.79 6.21 -2.88
C LEU A 33 7.29 6.93 -4.14
N GLY A 34 6.90 8.21 -4.04
CA GLY A 34 6.34 8.97 -5.16
C GLY A 34 4.98 8.45 -5.65
N ILE A 35 4.23 7.73 -4.80
CA ILE A 35 2.91 7.19 -5.12
C ILE A 35 1.80 7.94 -4.40
N ASN A 36 0.58 7.79 -4.92
CA ASN A 36 -0.58 8.39 -4.28
C ASN A 36 -0.91 7.62 -2.97
N PRO A 37 -1.08 8.31 -1.82
CA PRO A 37 -1.43 7.66 -0.56
C PRO A 37 -2.73 6.87 -0.62
N ASN A 38 -3.70 7.26 -1.47
CA ASN A 38 -4.92 6.47 -1.69
C ASN A 38 -4.64 5.13 -2.37
N THR A 39 -3.71 5.09 -3.33
CA THR A 39 -3.28 3.85 -3.98
C THR A 39 -2.64 2.90 -2.97
N LEU A 40 -1.75 3.42 -2.12
CA LEU A 40 -1.13 2.64 -1.06
C LEU A 40 -2.14 2.12 -0.03
N ALA A 41 -3.11 2.95 0.36
CA ALA A 41 -4.18 2.54 1.26
C ALA A 41 -4.99 1.37 0.70
N GLY A 42 -5.34 1.40 -0.59
CA GLY A 42 -6.01 0.30 -1.29
C GLY A 42 -5.18 -0.98 -1.28
N TRP A 43 -3.86 -0.90 -1.52
CA TRP A 43 -2.97 -2.06 -1.46
C TRP A 43 -2.88 -2.65 -0.05
N ILE A 44 -2.79 -1.82 0.99
CA ILE A 44 -2.74 -2.29 2.39
C ILE A 44 -4.04 -3.03 2.74
N ILE A 45 -5.20 -2.51 2.33
CA ILE A 45 -6.49 -3.17 2.57
C ILE A 45 -6.54 -4.51 1.85
N ASN A 46 -6.16 -4.56 0.57
CA ASN A 46 -6.14 -5.82 -0.17
C ASN A 46 -5.17 -6.84 0.43
N TYR A 47 -3.98 -6.39 0.85
CA TYR A 47 -2.98 -7.22 1.51
C TYR A 47 -3.47 -7.76 2.86
N LYS A 48 -4.11 -6.92 3.68
CA LYS A 48 -4.72 -7.33 4.94
C LYS A 48 -5.87 -8.33 4.73
N LYS A 49 -6.68 -8.16 3.67
CA LYS A 49 -7.73 -9.12 3.28
C LYS A 49 -7.10 -10.46 2.89
N ALA A 50 -6.07 -10.43 2.04
CA ALA A 50 -5.37 -11.63 1.61
C ALA A 50 -4.69 -12.38 2.77
N LYS A 51 -4.19 -11.67 3.78
CA LYS A 51 -3.62 -12.25 5.01
C LYS A 51 -4.68 -12.65 6.06
N GLY A 52 -5.96 -12.38 5.84
CA GLY A 52 -7.03 -12.67 6.81
C GLY A 52 -6.94 -11.85 8.11
N ILE A 53 -6.23 -10.71 8.10
CA ILE A 53 -6.01 -9.86 9.30
C ILE A 53 -7.20 -8.92 9.55
N ILE A 54 -8.07 -8.72 8.55
CA ILE A 54 -9.30 -7.94 8.69
C ILE A 54 -10.49 -8.88 8.68
N ASP A 55 -11.06 -9.07 9.86
CA ASP A 55 -12.42 -9.54 10.04
C ASP A 55 -13.38 -8.49 9.46
N PRO A 56 -14.36 -8.87 8.62
CA PRO A 56 -15.35 -7.94 8.10
C PRO A 56 -16.25 -7.42 9.25
N PRO A 57 -16.86 -6.22 9.11
CA PRO A 57 -17.84 -5.73 10.07
C PRO A 57 -19.08 -6.63 10.16
#